data_AF-A0A821UCP2-F1
#
_entry.id   AF-A0A821UCP2-F1
#
_cell.length_a   1.000
_cell.length_b   1.000
_cell.length_c   1.000
_cell.angle_alpha   90.00
_cell.angle_beta   90.00
_cell.angle_gamma   90.00
#
_symmetry.space_group_name_H-M   'P 1'
#
loop_
_entity.id
_entity.type
_entity.pdbx_description
1 polymer ?
#
loop_
_entity_poly.entity_id
_entity_poly.type
_entity_poly.pdbx_seq_one_letter_code
_entity_poly.pdbx_strand_id
1 'polypeptide(L)'
;MAVAQENINDVLKAMKAGVTLYKYMSSRRIRPRRFYLHEYEGYISYDQSQKICGGPTIYHIIDIRGIIPGLQGQKFNELVRQGIAREEQKACAFSIIYGDNRRAVHLMAPDNTIQELWIRGLRYLMKKYKNKNQGDLIQEENWILQFFHGADKDKSNTLTKQECQALLMNTLNVEMPDSVFEQMFKKVHGTSEGALSPEEFVNFFQLLTRRKDLYDIMLNYVKNGTKPDIDNIHLNKLELLSFIQQNKYENLKHIEDENQIQNMINKYEINTAFRDKGLISLDGFRNMLLSQTFNIIDLSKINNVYQDMTRYENITNRYVTTISSVRIIRMNKIKTSLIYNSTNSLHCRLLLSNQKTSYQGSQLYDRALSFGCKAIDFDCYDGLDEPIIKHADTLGNSYSFEAVLRNITPDLFKISP
;
A
#
# COMPACT_ATOMS: atom_id res chain seq x y z
N MET A 1 -19.87 -12.21 -30.28
CA MET A 1 -18.99 -11.11 -30.73
C MET A 1 -17.90 -10.95 -29.70
N ALA A 2 -16.66 -11.31 -30.08
CA ALA A 2 -15.50 -11.24 -29.21
C ALA A 2 -15.07 -9.77 -29.06
N VAL A 3 -15.11 -9.24 -27.84
CA VAL A 3 -14.51 -7.95 -27.52
C VAL A 3 -13.00 -8.14 -27.58
N ALA A 4 -12.35 -7.50 -28.55
CA ALA A 4 -10.91 -7.56 -28.74
C ALA A 4 -10.20 -7.20 -27.43
N GLN A 5 -9.38 -8.12 -26.93
CA GLN A 5 -8.59 -7.92 -25.74
C GLN A 5 -7.47 -6.91 -26.10
N GLU A 6 -7.74 -5.61 -25.98
CA GLU A 6 -6.73 -4.58 -26.23
C GLU A 6 -5.44 -4.91 -25.47
N ASN A 7 -4.29 -4.75 -26.11
CA ASN A 7 -2.99 -5.07 -25.52
C ASN A 7 -2.75 -4.15 -24.31
N ILE A 8 -2.26 -4.71 -23.20
CA ILE A 8 -1.99 -3.93 -21.98
C ILE A 8 -0.98 -2.80 -22.24
N ASN A 9 -0.07 -2.98 -23.19
CA ASN A 9 0.90 -1.94 -23.57
C ASN A 9 0.21 -0.72 -24.20
N ASP A 10 -0.85 -0.92 -24.98
CA ASP A 10 -1.62 0.17 -25.58
C ASP A 10 -2.41 0.94 -24.50
N VAL A 11 -2.96 0.22 -23.52
CA VAL A 11 -3.60 0.81 -22.33
C VAL A 11 -2.62 1.70 -21.57
N LEU A 12 -1.41 1.21 -21.28
CA LEU A 12 -0.40 1.98 -20.55
C LEU A 12 0.08 3.19 -21.36
N LYS A 13 0.25 3.04 -22.68
CA LYS A 13 0.61 4.14 -23.59
C LYS A 13 -0.47 5.23 -23.58
N ALA A 14 -1.73 4.86 -23.62
CA ALA A 14 -2.86 5.79 -23.51
C ALA A 14 -2.89 6.50 -22.15
N MET A 15 -2.63 5.77 -21.06
CA MET A 15 -2.53 6.39 -19.72
C MET A 15 -1.36 7.37 -19.61
N LYS A 16 -0.20 7.09 -20.23
CA LYS A 16 0.95 8.00 -20.28
C LYS A 16 0.68 9.25 -21.11
N ALA A 17 -0.02 9.10 -22.24
CA ALA A 17 -0.49 10.24 -23.04
C ALA A 17 -1.47 11.14 -22.25
N GLY A 18 -2.18 10.56 -21.28
CA GLY A 18 -3.03 11.25 -20.33
C GLY A 18 -4.41 11.58 -20.88
N VAL A 19 -5.39 11.71 -19.98
CA VAL A 19 -6.77 12.03 -20.33
C VAL A 19 -7.38 13.01 -19.32
N THR A 20 -8.30 13.85 -19.79
CA THR A 20 -9.09 14.70 -18.89
C THR A 20 -10.11 13.86 -18.13
N LEU A 21 -9.91 13.74 -16.82
CA LEU A 21 -10.88 13.18 -15.88
C LEU A 21 -11.48 14.29 -15.03
N TYR A 22 -12.72 14.12 -14.65
CA TYR A 22 -13.46 15.03 -13.80
C TYR A 22 -13.27 14.62 -12.34
N LYS A 23 -12.43 15.37 -11.61
CA LYS A 23 -12.14 15.12 -10.20
C LYS A 23 -13.20 15.77 -9.32
N TYR A 24 -13.86 14.97 -8.51
CA TYR A 24 -14.79 15.46 -7.49
C TYR A 24 -14.02 16.00 -6.28
N MET A 25 -14.28 17.26 -5.94
CA MET A 25 -13.66 17.94 -4.80
C MET A 25 -14.64 18.09 -3.63
N SER A 26 -15.89 18.41 -3.94
CA SER A 26 -16.99 18.59 -2.97
C SER A 26 -18.33 18.45 -3.70
N SER A 27 -19.44 18.42 -2.95
CA SER A 27 -20.80 18.28 -3.48
C SER A 27 -21.18 19.29 -4.57
N ARG A 28 -20.54 20.46 -4.60
CA ARG A 28 -20.80 21.53 -5.59
C ARG A 28 -19.62 21.82 -6.52
N ARG A 29 -18.57 21.00 -6.49
CA ARG A 29 -17.32 21.31 -7.21
C ARG A 29 -16.69 20.05 -7.79
N ILE A 30 -16.81 19.94 -9.10
CA ILE A 30 -16.03 19.04 -9.94
C ILE A 30 -15.06 19.88 -10.77
N ARG A 31 -13.84 19.38 -10.97
CA ARG A 31 -12.85 20.05 -11.82
C ARG A 31 -12.29 19.09 -12.86
N PRO A 32 -12.26 19.46 -14.15
CA PRO A 32 -11.50 18.72 -15.14
C PRO A 32 -10.01 18.82 -14.81
N ARG A 33 -9.33 17.69 -14.85
CA ARG A 33 -7.89 17.55 -14.64
C ARG A 33 -7.37 16.54 -15.62
N ARG A 34 -6.30 16.86 -16.33
CA ARG A 34 -5.62 15.91 -17.20
C ARG A 34 -4.78 15.00 -16.34
N PHE A 35 -5.26 13.79 -16.10
CA PHE A 35 -4.55 12.74 -15.39
C PHE A 35 -3.64 11.99 -16.35
N TYR A 36 -2.45 11.63 -15.90
CA TYR A 36 -1.50 10.85 -16.68
C TYR A 36 -0.73 9.87 -15.77
N LEU A 37 -0.29 8.76 -16.38
CA LEU A 37 0.65 7.82 -15.80
C LEU A 37 2.07 8.31 -16.08
N HIS A 38 2.93 8.28 -15.07
CA HIS A 38 4.34 8.64 -15.27
C HIS A 38 5.06 7.64 -16.19
N GLU A 39 6.14 8.06 -16.85
CA GLU A 39 6.87 7.24 -17.83
C GLU A 39 7.35 5.90 -17.26
N TYR A 40 7.84 5.91 -16.01
CA TYR A 40 8.27 4.71 -15.25
C TYR A 40 7.12 3.91 -14.61
N GLU A 41 5.87 4.30 -14.83
CA GLU A 41 4.66 3.59 -14.38
C GLU A 41 4.50 3.46 -12.85
N GLY A 42 5.28 4.23 -12.07
CA GLY A 42 5.30 4.17 -10.60
C GLY A 42 4.22 5.00 -9.91
N TYR A 43 3.66 6.00 -10.58
CA TYR A 43 2.63 6.86 -10.02
C TYR A 43 1.75 7.48 -11.11
N ILE A 44 0.56 7.92 -10.70
CA ILE A 44 -0.29 8.80 -11.51
C ILE A 44 -0.27 10.22 -10.94
N SER A 45 -0.36 11.20 -11.81
CA SER A 45 -0.49 12.61 -11.43
C SER A 45 -1.49 13.33 -12.33
N TYR A 46 -1.71 14.61 -12.09
CA TYR A 46 -2.55 15.43 -12.93
C TYR A 46 -2.04 16.87 -12.98
N ASP A 47 -2.27 17.54 -14.11
CA ASP A 47 -1.84 18.91 -14.35
C ASP A 47 -2.40 19.86 -13.26
N GLN A 48 -1.53 20.73 -12.71
CA GLN A 48 -1.82 21.49 -11.51
C GLN A 48 -3.10 22.35 -11.61
N SER A 49 -3.77 22.52 -10.48
CA SER A 49 -4.57 23.73 -10.23
C SER A 49 -3.58 24.85 -9.97
N GLN A 50 -3.62 25.97 -10.70
CA GLN A 50 -2.84 27.18 -10.41
C GLN A 50 -2.94 27.53 -8.90
N LYS A 51 -2.01 27.04 -8.10
CA LYS A 51 -1.87 27.34 -6.68
C LYS A 51 -0.47 27.91 -6.53
N ILE A 52 -0.41 29.06 -5.87
CA ILE A 52 0.79 29.88 -5.71
C ILE A 52 1.92 29.10 -5.03
N CYS A 53 1.58 28.08 -4.22
CA CYS A 53 2.52 27.23 -3.52
C CYS A 53 2.00 25.78 -3.51
N GLY A 54 2.56 24.91 -4.35
CA GLY A 54 2.26 23.48 -4.31
C GLY A 54 2.78 22.74 -5.54
N GLY A 55 3.60 21.71 -5.32
CA GLY A 55 4.04 20.80 -6.37
C GLY A 55 2.89 19.96 -6.97
N PRO A 56 3.18 19.15 -8.00
CA PRO A 56 2.20 18.24 -8.58
C PRO A 56 1.65 17.27 -7.52
N THR A 57 0.34 16.99 -7.57
CA THR A 57 -0.24 15.97 -6.69
C THR A 57 0.11 14.59 -7.24
N ILE A 58 0.81 13.79 -6.45
CA ILE A 58 1.27 12.45 -6.85
C ILE A 58 0.47 11.39 -6.10
N TYR A 59 0.06 10.34 -6.82
CA TYR A 59 -0.52 9.13 -6.24
C TYR A 59 0.33 7.94 -6.67
N HIS A 60 1.20 7.45 -5.78
CA HIS A 60 2.01 6.27 -6.06
C HIS A 60 1.13 5.04 -6.23
N ILE A 61 1.45 4.20 -7.21
CA ILE A 61 0.69 2.97 -7.50
C ILE A 61 0.72 2.02 -6.29
N ILE A 62 1.85 1.95 -5.58
CA ILE A 62 2.04 1.07 -4.42
C ILE A 62 1.10 1.40 -3.24
N ASP A 63 0.68 2.66 -3.14
CA ASP A 63 -0.22 3.14 -2.09
C ASP A 63 -1.71 2.98 -2.45
N ILE A 64 -2.02 2.58 -3.69
CA ILE A 64 -3.39 2.32 -4.11
C ILE A 64 -3.83 1.00 -3.46
N ARG A 65 -4.83 1.09 -2.58
CA ARG A 65 -5.38 -0.06 -1.84
C ARG A 65 -6.52 -0.74 -2.61
N GLY A 66 -7.23 0.00 -3.45
CA GLY A 66 -8.35 -0.53 -4.22
C GLY A 66 -8.91 0.45 -5.24
N ILE A 67 -9.68 -0.10 -6.19
CA ILE A 67 -10.39 0.67 -7.22
C ILE A 67 -11.84 0.21 -7.23
N ILE A 68 -12.76 1.15 -7.05
CA ILE A 68 -14.19 0.91 -7.00
C ILE A 68 -14.80 1.47 -8.28
N PRO A 69 -15.35 0.63 -9.17
CA PRO A 69 -16.13 1.09 -10.31
C PRO A 69 -17.41 1.80 -9.83
N GLY A 70 -17.77 2.89 -10.49
CA GLY A 70 -18.90 3.74 -10.15
C GLY A 70 -18.68 4.67 -8.95
N LEU A 71 -19.70 5.48 -8.68
CA LEU A 71 -19.83 6.24 -7.44
C LEU A 71 -21.07 5.71 -6.70
N GLN A 72 -20.85 4.94 -5.64
CA GLN A 72 -21.90 4.43 -4.75
C GLN A 72 -22.50 5.58 -3.92
N GLY A 73 -23.83 5.59 -3.74
CA GLY A 73 -24.57 6.32 -2.70
C GLY A 73 -24.47 7.84 -2.69
N GLN A 74 -25.60 8.53 -2.82
CA GLN A 74 -25.84 9.99 -2.66
C GLN A 74 -24.97 10.98 -3.46
N LYS A 75 -23.65 10.82 -3.54
CA LYS A 75 -22.73 11.73 -4.25
C LYS A 75 -23.01 11.80 -5.75
N PHE A 76 -23.19 10.64 -6.41
CA PHE A 76 -23.55 10.64 -7.83
C PHE A 76 -24.94 11.23 -8.06
N ASN A 77 -25.92 10.85 -7.23
CA ASN A 77 -27.27 11.40 -7.29
C ASN A 77 -27.29 12.91 -7.07
N GLU A 78 -26.39 13.45 -6.24
CA GLU A 78 -26.24 14.89 -6.04
C GLU A 78 -25.69 15.60 -7.28
N LEU A 79 -24.76 14.98 -8.00
CA LEU A 79 -24.28 15.50 -9.29
C LEU A 79 -25.37 15.49 -10.35
N VAL A 80 -26.20 14.44 -10.37
CA VAL A 80 -27.36 14.34 -11.26
C VAL A 80 -28.41 15.39 -10.92
N ARG A 81 -28.74 15.56 -9.62
CA ARG A 81 -29.65 16.60 -9.14
C ARG A 81 -29.20 18.01 -9.48
N GLN A 82 -27.89 18.26 -9.47
CA GLN A 82 -27.32 19.57 -9.84
C GLN A 82 -27.15 19.76 -11.36
N GLY A 83 -27.53 18.77 -12.18
CA GLY A 83 -27.38 18.83 -13.63
C GLY A 83 -25.94 18.74 -14.13
N ILE A 84 -24.99 18.36 -13.26
CA ILE A 84 -23.56 18.25 -13.58
C ILE A 84 -23.26 16.92 -14.29
N ALA A 85 -24.02 15.87 -13.98
CA ALA A 85 -23.92 14.55 -14.59
C ALA A 85 -25.30 14.01 -14.98
N ARG A 86 -25.34 13.07 -15.93
CA ARG A 86 -26.55 12.32 -16.31
C ARG A 86 -26.51 10.93 -15.71
N GLU A 87 -27.68 10.33 -15.48
CA GLU A 87 -27.77 8.98 -14.88
C GLU A 87 -27.00 7.92 -15.70
N GLU A 88 -27.00 8.07 -17.02
CA GLU A 88 -26.26 7.25 -17.99
C GLU A 88 -24.73 7.30 -17.79
N GLN A 89 -24.20 8.40 -17.21
CA GLN A 89 -22.77 8.59 -16.97
C GLN A 89 -22.28 7.89 -15.69
N LYS A 90 -23.15 7.17 -14.99
CA LYS A 90 -22.80 6.44 -13.77
C LYS A 90 -21.71 5.39 -14.00
N ALA A 91 -21.73 4.74 -15.16
CA ALA A 91 -20.71 3.78 -15.58
C ALA A 91 -19.34 4.45 -15.81
N CYS A 92 -19.31 5.73 -16.17
CA CYS A 92 -18.07 6.47 -16.43
C CYS A 92 -17.33 6.87 -15.13
N ALA A 93 -17.95 6.71 -13.97
CA ALA A 93 -17.38 7.09 -12.69
C ALA A 93 -16.58 5.95 -12.05
N PHE A 94 -15.59 6.29 -11.24
CA PHE A 94 -14.82 5.34 -10.43
C PHE A 94 -14.11 6.04 -9.28
N SER A 95 -13.69 5.27 -8.28
CA SER A 95 -12.97 5.78 -7.10
C SER A 95 -11.68 5.02 -6.87
N ILE A 96 -10.61 5.77 -6.61
CA ILE A 96 -9.30 5.22 -6.21
C ILE A 96 -9.19 5.33 -4.70
N ILE A 97 -9.00 4.20 -4.01
CA ILE A 97 -8.75 4.15 -2.57
C ILE A 97 -7.24 4.19 -2.34
N TYR A 98 -6.76 5.23 -1.67
CA TYR A 98 -5.36 5.59 -1.57
C TYR A 98 -4.92 5.79 -0.11
N GLY A 99 -3.74 5.25 0.21
CA GLY A 99 -3.06 5.37 1.50
C GLY A 99 -3.71 4.57 2.64
N ASP A 100 -3.04 4.52 3.79
CA ASP A 100 -3.46 3.71 4.95
C ASP A 100 -4.75 4.21 5.59
N ASN A 101 -4.98 5.52 5.51
CA ASN A 101 -6.23 6.15 5.95
C ASN A 101 -7.43 5.84 5.03
N ARG A 102 -7.23 5.03 3.96
CA ARG A 102 -8.22 4.65 2.94
C ARG A 102 -8.98 5.87 2.39
N ARG A 103 -8.26 6.92 2.00
CA ARG A 103 -8.86 8.11 1.38
C ARG A 103 -9.35 7.76 -0.01
N ALA A 104 -10.51 8.27 -0.41
CA ALA A 104 -11.05 8.03 -1.75
C ALA A 104 -10.85 9.26 -2.66
N VAL A 105 -10.27 9.04 -3.83
CA VAL A 105 -10.25 10.00 -4.94
C VAL A 105 -11.33 9.60 -5.92
N HIS A 106 -12.35 10.43 -6.03
CA HIS A 106 -13.53 10.19 -6.87
C HIS A 106 -13.34 10.87 -8.23
N LEU A 107 -13.44 10.08 -9.30
CA LEU A 107 -13.18 10.49 -10.67
C LEU A 107 -14.35 10.10 -11.59
N MET A 108 -14.53 10.86 -12.66
CA MET A 108 -15.43 10.54 -13.75
C MET A 108 -14.71 10.72 -15.08
N ALA A 109 -14.73 9.66 -15.90
CA ALA A 109 -14.20 9.67 -17.24
C ALA A 109 -15.18 10.33 -18.23
N PRO A 110 -14.70 10.76 -19.41
CA PRO A 110 -15.57 11.27 -20.48
C PRO A 110 -16.61 10.24 -20.94
N ASP A 111 -16.23 8.97 -20.98
CA ASP A 111 -17.06 7.85 -21.41
C ASP A 111 -16.67 6.55 -20.67
N ASN A 112 -17.46 5.49 -20.88
CA ASN A 112 -17.22 4.19 -20.24
C ASN A 112 -15.94 3.51 -20.75
N THR A 113 -15.56 3.72 -22.01
CA THR A 113 -14.35 3.14 -22.59
C THR A 113 -13.09 3.65 -21.90
N ILE A 114 -13.00 4.96 -21.65
CA ILE A 114 -11.89 5.57 -20.91
C ILE A 114 -11.92 5.14 -19.44
N GLN A 115 -13.10 5.01 -18.82
CA GLN A 115 -13.19 4.48 -17.46
C GLN A 115 -12.59 3.08 -17.38
N GLU A 116 -13.00 2.19 -18.27
CA GLU A 116 -12.57 0.80 -18.28
C GLU A 116 -11.07 0.69 -18.54
N LEU A 117 -10.54 1.50 -19.47
CA LEU A 117 -9.11 1.63 -19.76
C LEU A 117 -8.33 1.98 -18.50
N TRP A 118 -8.75 3.01 -17.75
CA TRP A 118 -8.07 3.44 -16.53
C TRP A 118 -8.16 2.42 -15.40
N ILE A 119 -9.34 1.84 -15.17
CA ILE A 119 -9.51 0.79 -14.17
C ILE A 119 -8.63 -0.42 -14.51
N ARG A 120 -8.60 -0.84 -15.77
CA ARG A 120 -7.81 -1.98 -16.25
C ARG A 120 -6.32 -1.72 -16.08
N GLY A 121 -5.84 -0.57 -16.53
CA GLY A 121 -4.43 -0.20 -16.41
C GLY A 121 -3.98 -0.08 -14.97
N LEU A 122 -4.76 0.59 -14.11
CA LEU A 122 -4.44 0.69 -12.68
C LEU A 122 -4.48 -0.67 -11.97
N ARG A 123 -5.47 -1.54 -12.26
CA ARG A 123 -5.50 -2.91 -11.71
C ARG A 123 -4.30 -3.74 -12.15
N TYR A 124 -3.91 -3.63 -13.42
CA TYR A 124 -2.70 -4.29 -13.92
C TYR A 124 -1.47 -3.78 -13.19
N LEU A 125 -1.30 -2.46 -13.06
CA LEU A 125 -0.18 -1.86 -12.34
C LEU A 125 -0.18 -2.30 -10.87
N MET A 126 -1.32 -2.27 -10.17
CA MET A 126 -1.44 -2.78 -8.81
C MET A 126 -1.02 -4.26 -8.70
N LYS A 127 -1.45 -5.11 -9.64
CA LYS A 127 -1.05 -6.53 -9.66
C LYS A 127 0.43 -6.69 -9.95
N LYS A 128 0.95 -5.94 -10.92
CA LYS A 128 2.37 -5.82 -11.26
C LYS A 128 3.14 -5.48 -9.97
N TYR A 129 2.83 -4.37 -9.29
CA TYR A 129 3.50 -3.98 -8.03
C TYR A 129 3.25 -4.91 -6.83
N LYS A 130 2.12 -5.62 -6.74
CA LYS A 130 1.92 -6.66 -5.71
C LYS A 130 2.75 -7.91 -5.94
N ASN A 131 2.87 -8.34 -7.20
CA ASN A 131 3.71 -9.48 -7.58
C ASN A 131 5.21 -9.14 -7.55
N LYS A 132 5.55 -7.84 -7.66
CA LYS A 132 6.92 -7.29 -7.59
C LYS A 132 7.61 -7.41 -6.23
N ASN A 133 6.95 -7.87 -5.16
CA ASN A 133 7.63 -8.32 -3.94
C ASN A 133 8.45 -9.64 -4.16
N GLN A 134 8.76 -9.96 -5.42
CA GLN A 134 9.56 -11.09 -5.90
C GLN A 134 10.66 -10.58 -6.86
N GLY A 135 11.65 -9.84 -6.35
CA GLY A 135 13.07 -10.00 -6.73
C GLY A 135 13.60 -9.74 -8.15
N ASP A 136 13.19 -8.71 -8.91
CA ASP A 136 13.88 -8.33 -10.16
C ASP A 136 14.79 -7.08 -9.99
N LEU A 137 16.11 -7.18 -10.27
CA LEU A 137 17.10 -6.08 -10.16
C LEU A 137 16.78 -4.85 -11.01
N ILE A 138 16.31 -5.04 -12.25
CA ILE A 138 15.93 -3.96 -13.19
C ILE A 138 14.84 -3.03 -12.59
N GLN A 139 14.15 -3.50 -11.55
CA GLN A 139 13.05 -2.79 -10.92
C GLN A 139 13.42 -2.08 -9.62
N GLU A 140 14.48 -2.53 -8.92
CA GLU A 140 15.08 -1.78 -7.81
C GLU A 140 15.67 -0.47 -8.36
N GLU A 141 16.36 -0.53 -9.49
CA GLU A 141 16.85 0.67 -10.19
C GLU A 141 15.70 1.63 -10.55
N ASN A 142 14.62 1.13 -11.17
CA ASN A 142 13.46 1.97 -11.51
C ASN A 142 12.72 2.55 -10.29
N TRP A 143 12.81 1.91 -9.12
CA TRP A 143 12.29 2.46 -7.88
C TRP A 143 13.23 3.51 -7.28
N ILE A 144 14.55 3.25 -7.30
CA ILE A 144 15.58 4.22 -6.89
C ILE A 144 15.50 5.49 -7.75
N LEU A 145 15.33 5.33 -9.07
CA LEU A 145 15.18 6.44 -10.01
C LEU A 145 13.92 7.29 -9.73
N GLN A 146 12.88 6.76 -9.08
CA GLN A 146 11.74 7.60 -8.68
C GLN A 146 12.14 8.62 -7.61
N PHE A 147 13.03 8.26 -6.69
CA PHE A 147 13.58 9.22 -5.74
C PHE A 147 14.49 10.22 -6.43
N PHE A 148 15.26 9.78 -7.41
CA PHE A 148 16.09 10.66 -8.22
C PHE A 148 15.24 11.78 -8.86
N HIS A 149 14.21 11.40 -9.63
CA HIS A 149 13.33 12.35 -10.30
C HIS A 149 12.45 13.17 -9.34
N GLY A 150 12.17 12.64 -8.15
CA GLY A 150 11.47 13.40 -7.11
C GLY A 150 12.33 14.51 -6.49
N ALA A 151 13.65 14.29 -6.43
CA ALA A 151 14.63 15.26 -5.95
C ALA A 151 15.04 16.27 -7.03
N ASP A 152 15.10 15.84 -8.30
CA ASP A 152 15.41 16.66 -9.48
C ASP A 152 14.24 17.60 -9.84
N LYS A 153 14.09 18.67 -9.06
CA LYS A 153 12.99 19.63 -9.22
C LYS A 153 13.19 20.57 -10.42
N ASP A 154 14.45 20.85 -10.77
CA ASP A 154 14.80 21.72 -11.88
C ASP A 154 14.82 20.97 -13.24
N LYS A 155 14.70 19.63 -13.20
CA LYS A 155 14.75 18.74 -14.37
C LYS A 155 16.08 18.83 -15.11
N SER A 156 17.16 19.08 -14.38
CA SER A 156 18.52 19.08 -14.91
C SER A 156 18.98 17.68 -15.30
N ASN A 157 18.26 16.63 -14.89
CA ASN A 157 18.63 15.23 -15.03
C ASN A 157 19.95 14.90 -14.32
N THR A 158 20.29 15.67 -13.30
CA THR A 158 21.43 15.49 -12.40
C THR A 158 21.03 15.85 -10.98
N LEU A 159 21.65 15.26 -9.96
CA LEU A 159 21.43 15.65 -8.57
C LEU A 159 22.69 16.23 -7.95
N THR A 160 22.60 17.50 -7.56
CA THR A 160 23.67 18.15 -6.78
C THR A 160 23.81 17.49 -5.40
N LYS A 161 24.96 17.69 -4.75
CA LYS A 161 25.17 17.23 -3.35
C LYS A 161 24.04 17.67 -2.41
N GLN A 162 23.62 18.93 -2.50
CA GLN A 162 22.59 19.51 -1.64
C GLN A 162 21.23 18.83 -1.87
N GLU A 163 20.86 18.57 -3.11
CA GLU A 163 19.61 17.87 -3.45
C GLU A 163 19.65 16.41 -3.00
N CYS A 164 20.78 15.74 -3.19
CA CYS A 164 20.97 14.36 -2.74
C CYS A 164 20.92 14.26 -1.20
N GLN A 165 21.57 15.15 -0.46
CA GLN A 165 21.49 15.21 1.01
C GLN A 165 20.07 15.54 1.48
N ALA A 166 19.39 16.48 0.83
CA ALA A 166 18.01 16.82 1.15
C ALA A 166 17.04 15.67 0.88
N LEU A 167 17.26 14.88 -0.18
CA LEU A 167 16.50 13.67 -0.47
C LEU A 167 16.70 12.63 0.64
N LEU A 168 17.95 12.35 1.01
CA LEU A 168 18.27 11.41 2.08
C LEU A 168 17.63 11.80 3.41
N MET A 169 17.80 13.06 3.83
CA MET A 169 17.32 13.54 5.13
C MET A 169 15.79 13.68 5.16
N ASN A 170 15.19 14.34 4.16
CA ASN A 170 13.78 14.73 4.23
C ASN A 170 12.82 13.69 3.67
N THR A 171 13.28 12.83 2.75
CA THR A 171 12.42 11.86 2.06
C THR A 171 12.68 10.44 2.51
N LEU A 172 13.95 10.06 2.63
CA LEU A 172 14.36 8.71 3.02
C LEU A 172 14.63 8.58 4.52
N ASN A 173 14.67 9.69 5.25
CA ASN A 173 14.93 9.76 6.68
C ASN A 173 16.25 9.06 7.08
N VAL A 174 17.28 9.25 6.27
CA VAL A 174 18.65 8.76 6.49
C VAL A 174 19.50 9.92 6.99
N GLU A 175 19.91 9.85 8.25
CA GLU A 175 20.90 10.76 8.83
C GLU A 175 22.30 10.18 8.67
N MET A 176 23.22 11.01 8.18
CA MET A 176 24.60 10.62 7.91
C MET A 176 25.55 11.82 8.14
N PRO A 177 26.72 11.61 8.75
CA PRO A 177 27.74 12.67 8.83
C PRO A 177 28.24 13.08 7.44
N ASP A 178 28.44 14.38 7.23
CA ASP A 178 28.91 14.92 5.93
C ASP A 178 30.19 14.25 5.43
N SER A 179 31.12 13.92 6.33
CA SER A 179 32.37 13.23 5.99
C SER A 179 32.16 11.85 5.36
N VAL A 180 31.14 11.10 5.80
CA VAL A 180 30.80 9.78 5.25
C VAL A 180 30.11 9.94 3.90
N PHE A 181 29.20 10.92 3.80
CA PHE A 181 28.53 11.25 2.55
C PHE A 181 29.54 11.63 1.46
N GLU A 182 30.51 12.48 1.77
CA GLU A 182 31.54 12.90 0.82
C GLU A 182 32.42 11.74 0.34
N GLN A 183 32.77 10.81 1.23
CA GLN A 183 33.52 9.61 0.85
C GLN A 183 32.72 8.73 -0.11
N MET A 184 31.44 8.51 0.18
CA MET A 184 30.56 7.72 -0.68
C MET A 184 30.33 8.41 -2.03
N PHE A 185 30.08 9.72 -2.02
CA PHE A 185 29.89 10.53 -3.22
C PHE A 185 31.13 10.48 -4.12
N LYS A 186 32.31 10.70 -3.53
CA LYS A 186 33.59 10.61 -4.25
C LYS A 186 33.86 9.21 -4.80
N LYS A 187 33.44 8.15 -4.09
CA LYS A 187 33.63 6.77 -4.54
C LYS A 187 32.83 6.46 -5.82
N VAL A 188 31.68 7.10 -6.01
CA VAL A 188 30.80 6.84 -7.15
C VAL A 188 31.02 7.84 -8.30
N HIS A 189 31.12 9.14 -7.98
CA HIS A 189 31.31 10.19 -8.98
C HIS A 189 32.79 10.40 -9.38
N GLY A 190 33.73 9.89 -8.58
CA GLY A 190 35.17 10.10 -8.77
C GLY A 190 35.71 11.42 -8.18
N THR A 191 34.87 12.46 -8.07
CA THR A 191 35.21 13.77 -7.50
C THR A 191 34.33 14.13 -6.30
N SER A 192 34.82 15.05 -5.47
CA SER A 192 34.05 15.65 -4.37
C SER A 192 33.18 16.83 -4.81
N GLU A 193 33.17 17.16 -6.10
CA GLU A 193 32.42 18.29 -6.66
C GLU A 193 31.68 17.82 -7.90
N GLY A 194 30.49 18.35 -8.13
CA GLY A 194 29.63 17.97 -9.26
C GLY A 194 28.23 17.51 -8.83
N ALA A 195 27.58 16.81 -9.75
CA ALA A 195 26.21 16.32 -9.60
C ALA A 195 26.13 14.88 -10.12
N LEU A 196 25.35 14.04 -9.45
CA LEU A 196 25.17 12.63 -9.81
C LEU A 196 24.21 12.52 -11.00
N SER A 197 24.62 11.80 -12.03
CA SER A 197 23.73 11.29 -13.07
C SER A 197 22.79 10.21 -12.52
N PRO A 198 21.72 9.82 -13.25
CA PRO A 198 20.82 8.76 -12.83
C PRO A 198 21.52 7.43 -12.51
N GLU A 199 22.51 7.03 -13.33
CA GLU A 199 23.28 5.80 -13.15
C GLU A 199 24.18 5.88 -11.90
N GLU A 200 24.86 7.00 -11.71
CA GLU A 200 25.69 7.25 -10.52
C GLU A 200 24.83 7.29 -9.25
N PHE A 201 23.63 7.86 -9.31
CA PHE A 201 22.73 7.88 -8.16
C PHE A 201 22.26 6.48 -7.76
N VAL A 202 21.96 5.61 -8.73
CA VAL A 202 21.62 4.20 -8.45
C VAL A 202 22.78 3.51 -7.72
N ASN A 203 24.00 3.67 -8.23
CA ASN A 203 25.21 3.10 -7.60
C ASN A 203 25.45 3.66 -6.19
N PHE A 204 25.26 4.98 -6.01
CA PHE A 204 25.36 5.63 -4.72
C PHE A 204 24.33 5.09 -3.72
N PHE A 205 23.09 4.93 -4.15
CA PHE A 205 22.01 4.40 -3.30
C PHE A 205 22.25 2.95 -2.92
N GLN A 206 22.72 2.11 -3.85
CA GLN A 206 23.09 0.72 -3.59
C GLN A 206 24.27 0.63 -2.61
N LEU A 207 25.26 1.52 -2.74
CA LEU A 207 26.39 1.59 -1.81
C LEU A 207 25.93 1.99 -0.40
N LEU A 208 25.06 3.01 -0.31
CA LEU A 208 24.48 3.48 0.95
C LEU A 208 23.67 2.38 1.65
N THR A 209 22.93 1.60 0.87
CA THR A 209 22.05 0.55 1.38
C THR A 209 22.74 -0.81 1.52
N ARG A 210 24.07 -0.89 1.34
CA ARG A 210 24.83 -2.13 1.55
C ARG A 210 24.63 -2.67 2.97
N ARG A 211 24.08 -3.87 3.04
CA ARG A 211 23.74 -4.57 4.28
C ARG A 211 24.93 -5.33 4.85
N LYS A 212 25.82 -4.62 5.54
CA LYS A 212 26.98 -5.23 6.23
C LYS A 212 26.58 -6.32 7.23
N ASP A 213 25.43 -6.17 7.86
CA ASP A 213 24.85 -7.19 8.73
C ASP A 213 24.56 -8.51 8.01
N LEU A 214 24.12 -8.48 6.76
CA LEU A 214 23.93 -9.69 5.95
C LEU A 214 25.27 -10.34 5.59
N TYR A 215 26.29 -9.53 5.29
CA TYR A 215 27.66 -10.03 5.09
C TYR A 215 28.18 -10.75 6.34
N ASP A 216 28.03 -10.15 7.52
CA ASP A 216 28.48 -10.75 8.78
C ASP A 216 27.72 -12.06 9.08
N ILE A 217 26.42 -12.14 8.74
CA ILE A 217 25.64 -13.37 8.84
C ILE A 217 26.19 -14.44 7.90
N MET A 218 26.33 -14.14 6.61
CA MET A 218 26.83 -15.11 5.61
C MET A 218 28.23 -15.61 5.97
N LEU A 219 29.08 -14.71 6.48
CA LEU A 219 30.45 -15.04 6.84
C LEU A 219 30.53 -16.15 7.90
N ASN A 220 29.55 -16.26 8.81
CA ASN A 220 29.51 -17.33 9.81
C ASN A 220 29.31 -18.73 9.20
N TYR A 221 28.85 -18.80 7.95
CA TYR A 221 28.54 -20.05 7.24
C TYR A 221 29.55 -20.39 6.15
N VAL A 222 30.38 -19.45 5.71
CA VAL A 222 31.45 -19.69 4.71
C VAL A 222 32.54 -20.55 5.34
N LYS A 223 32.77 -21.75 4.79
CA LYS A 223 33.72 -22.73 5.35
C LYS A 223 35.14 -22.65 4.77
N ASN A 224 35.37 -21.83 3.75
CA ASN A 224 36.68 -21.71 3.08
C ASN A 224 37.44 -20.41 3.42
N GLY A 225 38.77 -20.52 3.50
CA GLY A 225 39.70 -19.49 4.01
C GLY A 225 39.77 -18.17 3.23
N THR A 226 40.49 -17.21 3.83
CA THR A 226 40.53 -15.75 3.55
C THR A 226 39.15 -15.10 3.52
N LYS A 227 38.95 -14.11 4.39
CA LYS A 227 37.70 -13.35 4.50
C LYS A 227 37.34 -12.79 3.11
N PRO A 228 36.26 -13.27 2.45
CA PRO A 228 35.91 -12.76 1.13
C PRO A 228 35.49 -11.30 1.25
N ASP A 229 35.75 -10.51 0.21
CA ASP A 229 35.21 -9.15 0.13
C ASP A 229 33.68 -9.21 0.05
N ILE A 230 33.00 -8.15 0.48
CA ILE A 230 31.54 -8.05 0.50
C ILE A 230 30.92 -8.26 -0.89
N ASP A 231 31.64 -7.85 -1.93
CA ASP A 231 31.20 -7.98 -3.33
C ASP A 231 31.43 -9.39 -3.90
N ASN A 232 32.19 -10.23 -3.19
CA ASN A 232 32.54 -11.59 -3.61
C ASN A 232 32.03 -12.69 -2.65
N ILE A 233 31.36 -12.31 -1.56
CA ILE A 233 30.80 -13.29 -0.62
C ILE A 233 29.68 -14.09 -1.28
N HIS A 234 29.71 -15.39 -1.06
CA HIS A 234 28.70 -16.31 -1.54
C HIS A 234 28.60 -17.52 -0.62
N LEU A 235 27.43 -18.15 -0.59
CA LEU A 235 27.23 -19.45 0.05
C LEU A 235 27.00 -20.50 -1.02
N ASN A 236 27.62 -21.67 -0.85
CA ASN A 236 27.26 -22.86 -1.61
C ASN A 236 26.01 -23.54 -1.03
N LYS A 237 25.49 -24.55 -1.71
CA LYS A 237 24.27 -25.28 -1.31
C LYS A 237 24.33 -25.82 0.12
N LEU A 238 25.45 -26.41 0.53
CA LEU A 238 25.61 -27.03 1.84
C LEU A 238 25.68 -25.97 2.96
N GLU A 239 26.33 -24.84 2.69
CA GLU A 239 26.40 -23.71 3.60
C GLU A 239 25.03 -23.04 3.77
N LEU A 240 24.29 -22.86 2.65
CA LEU A 240 22.93 -22.35 2.67
C LEU A 240 21.95 -23.30 3.38
N LEU A 241 22.08 -24.61 3.16
CA LEU A 241 21.30 -25.63 3.87
C LEU A 241 21.58 -25.57 5.37
N SER A 242 22.86 -25.44 5.76
CA SER A 242 23.27 -25.28 7.16
C SER A 242 22.64 -24.04 7.80
N PHE A 243 22.59 -22.92 7.06
CA PHE A 243 21.92 -21.70 7.51
C PHE A 243 20.42 -21.94 7.80
N ILE A 244 19.69 -22.56 6.87
CA ILE A 244 18.25 -22.80 7.05
C ILE A 244 17.98 -23.75 8.22
N GLN A 245 18.74 -24.84 8.34
CA GLN A 245 18.57 -25.85 9.37
C GLN A 245 18.89 -25.32 10.77
N GLN A 246 19.96 -24.54 10.92
CA GLN A 246 20.33 -23.96 12.22
C GLN A 246 19.34 -22.92 12.73
N ASN A 247 18.78 -22.12 11.82
CA ASN A 247 17.82 -21.07 12.19
C ASN A 247 16.39 -21.59 12.40
N LYS A 248 16.10 -22.87 12.09
CA LYS A 248 14.84 -23.58 12.39
C LYS A 248 13.58 -22.82 11.97
N TYR A 249 13.59 -22.22 10.77
CA TYR A 249 12.42 -21.51 10.23
C TYR A 249 11.22 -22.45 10.08
N GLU A 250 10.09 -22.11 10.73
CA GLU A 250 8.90 -22.98 10.72
C GLU A 250 8.38 -23.27 9.31
N ASN A 251 8.38 -22.26 8.44
CA ASN A 251 7.92 -22.37 7.07
C ASN A 251 8.86 -23.24 6.20
N LEU A 252 10.06 -23.55 6.67
CA LEU A 252 11.12 -24.25 5.90
C LEU A 252 11.51 -25.59 6.53
N LYS A 253 10.72 -26.10 7.48
CA LYS A 253 10.96 -27.43 8.10
C LYS A 253 11.01 -28.58 7.10
N HIS A 254 10.43 -28.41 5.91
CA HIS A 254 10.39 -29.40 4.83
C HIS A 254 11.63 -29.36 3.92
N ILE A 255 12.57 -28.43 4.17
CA ILE A 255 13.78 -28.27 3.36
C ILE A 255 14.90 -29.10 3.96
N GLU A 256 15.17 -30.24 3.33
CA GLU A 256 16.14 -31.22 3.83
C GLU A 256 17.19 -31.60 2.78
N ASP A 257 16.93 -31.34 1.49
CA ASP A 257 17.78 -31.81 0.39
C ASP A 257 18.40 -30.67 -0.45
N GLU A 258 19.47 -31.00 -1.18
CA GLU A 258 20.18 -30.05 -2.05
C GLU A 258 19.37 -29.61 -3.28
N ASN A 259 18.36 -30.39 -3.71
CA ASN A 259 17.53 -30.08 -4.87
C ASN A 259 16.57 -28.92 -4.56
N GLN A 260 15.97 -28.94 -3.37
CA GLN A 260 15.14 -27.86 -2.84
C GLN A 260 15.95 -26.57 -2.68
N ILE A 261 17.19 -26.67 -2.20
CA ILE A 261 18.12 -25.54 -2.12
C ILE A 261 18.47 -25.01 -3.52
N GLN A 262 18.75 -25.88 -4.49
CA GLN A 262 19.00 -25.44 -5.87
C GLN A 262 17.78 -24.70 -6.45
N ASN A 263 16.57 -25.16 -6.17
CA ASN A 263 15.35 -24.46 -6.60
C ASN A 263 15.23 -23.06 -5.95
N MET A 264 15.63 -22.91 -4.69
CA MET A 264 15.70 -21.60 -4.04
C MET A 264 16.75 -20.70 -4.69
N ILE A 265 17.94 -21.21 -4.97
CA ILE A 265 19.01 -20.46 -5.65
C ILE A 265 18.52 -20.03 -7.03
N ASN A 266 17.89 -20.93 -7.79
CA ASN A 266 17.35 -20.61 -9.11
C ASN A 266 16.29 -19.50 -9.07
N LYS A 267 15.56 -19.39 -7.95
CA LYS A 267 14.49 -18.42 -7.76
C LYS A 267 14.98 -17.05 -7.29
N TYR A 268 16.02 -17.01 -6.45
CA TYR A 268 16.42 -15.78 -5.76
C TYR A 268 17.78 -15.24 -6.21
N GLU A 269 18.65 -16.07 -6.80
CA GLU A 269 19.93 -15.62 -7.35
C GLU A 269 19.75 -15.04 -8.75
N ILE A 270 20.27 -13.83 -8.93
CA ILE A 270 20.06 -13.02 -10.13
C ILE A 270 21.30 -13.08 -11.01
N ASN A 271 22.48 -13.18 -10.40
CA ASN A 271 23.72 -13.37 -11.12
C ASN A 271 23.77 -14.80 -11.67
N THR A 272 23.61 -14.93 -12.99
CA THR A 272 23.58 -16.22 -13.68
C THR A 272 24.86 -17.02 -13.47
N ALA A 273 26.02 -16.36 -13.38
CA ALA A 273 27.29 -17.03 -13.16
C ALA A 273 27.38 -17.71 -11.77
N PHE A 274 26.71 -17.16 -10.76
CA PHE A 274 26.59 -17.78 -9.43
C PHE A 274 25.47 -18.82 -9.41
N ARG A 275 24.31 -18.49 -9.98
CA ARG A 275 23.14 -19.37 -10.04
C ARG A 275 23.45 -20.71 -10.69
N ASP A 276 24.12 -20.69 -11.85
CA ASP A 276 24.44 -21.88 -12.63
C ASP A 276 25.48 -22.77 -11.91
N LYS A 277 26.27 -22.18 -11.00
CA LYS A 277 27.20 -22.91 -10.11
C LYS A 277 26.55 -23.37 -8.81
N GLY A 278 25.26 -23.08 -8.58
CA GLY A 278 24.58 -23.41 -7.32
C GLY A 278 25.12 -22.60 -6.14
N LEU A 279 25.50 -21.34 -6.38
CA LEU A 279 25.97 -20.39 -5.38
C LEU A 279 24.94 -19.28 -5.21
N ILE A 280 24.81 -18.75 -3.98
CA ILE A 280 24.01 -17.57 -3.68
C ILE A 280 24.91 -16.44 -3.20
N SER A 281 24.82 -15.29 -3.88
CA SER A 281 25.50 -14.04 -3.58
C SER A 281 24.82 -13.30 -2.42
N LEU A 282 25.42 -12.19 -1.96
CA LEU A 282 24.82 -11.32 -0.96
C LEU A 282 23.45 -10.76 -1.41
N ASP A 283 23.30 -10.41 -2.68
CA ASP A 283 22.04 -9.92 -3.24
C ASP A 283 20.99 -11.03 -3.33
N GLY A 284 21.39 -12.21 -3.81
CA GLY A 284 20.50 -13.38 -3.83
C GLY A 284 20.02 -13.75 -2.43
N PHE A 285 20.92 -13.70 -1.44
CA PHE A 285 20.62 -13.97 -0.05
C PHE A 285 19.66 -12.92 0.55
N ARG A 286 19.88 -11.63 0.27
CA ARG A 286 18.96 -10.55 0.64
C ARG A 286 17.57 -10.78 0.05
N ASN A 287 17.47 -11.09 -1.24
CA ASN A 287 16.20 -11.33 -1.92
C ASN A 287 15.47 -12.54 -1.34
N MET A 288 16.20 -13.59 -1.00
CA MET A 288 15.67 -14.76 -0.31
C MET A 288 15.06 -14.36 1.04
N LEU A 289 15.76 -13.60 1.88
CA LEU A 289 15.27 -13.19 3.20
C LEU A 289 14.08 -12.22 3.15
N LEU A 290 14.01 -11.37 2.13
CA LEU A 290 12.88 -10.47 1.90
C LEU A 290 11.70 -11.17 1.21
N SER A 291 11.88 -12.41 0.76
CA SER A 291 10.84 -13.15 0.05
C SER A 291 9.69 -13.55 0.97
N GLN A 292 8.54 -13.83 0.36
CA GLN A 292 7.37 -14.37 1.04
C GLN A 292 7.67 -15.67 1.82
N THR A 293 8.65 -16.46 1.35
CA THR A 293 9.07 -17.72 1.95
C THR A 293 9.70 -17.53 3.33
N PHE A 294 10.40 -16.40 3.53
CA PHE A 294 11.07 -16.03 4.78
C PHE A 294 10.29 -14.98 5.59
N ASN A 295 9.00 -14.79 5.26
CA ASN A 295 8.16 -13.84 5.99
C ASN A 295 8.04 -14.26 7.47
N ILE A 296 8.15 -13.27 8.36
CA ILE A 296 8.00 -13.42 9.82
C ILE A 296 6.64 -14.06 10.15
N ILE A 297 5.62 -13.81 9.32
CA ILE A 297 4.29 -14.42 9.48
C ILE A 297 4.05 -15.46 8.40
N ASP A 298 3.56 -16.62 8.82
CA ASP A 298 3.08 -17.68 7.95
C ASP A 298 1.81 -17.22 7.21
N LEU A 299 1.99 -16.74 5.98
CA LEU A 299 0.90 -16.20 5.16
C LEU A 299 -0.12 -17.28 4.74
N SER A 300 0.24 -18.58 4.80
CA SER A 300 -0.72 -19.66 4.55
C SER A 300 -1.84 -19.67 5.60
N LYS A 301 -1.53 -19.22 6.82
CA LYS A 301 -2.47 -19.06 7.94
C LYS A 301 -3.19 -17.71 7.95
N ILE A 302 -2.74 -16.71 7.19
CA ILE A 302 -3.42 -15.40 7.16
C ILE A 302 -4.45 -15.31 6.04
N ASN A 303 -4.19 -15.94 4.90
CA ASN A 303 -5.05 -15.79 3.72
C ASN A 303 -6.37 -16.56 3.82
N ASN A 304 -6.44 -17.54 4.71
CA ASN A 304 -7.63 -18.36 4.92
C ASN A 304 -7.96 -18.46 6.40
N VAL A 305 -9.25 -18.60 6.71
CA VAL A 305 -9.70 -18.94 8.06
C VAL A 305 -9.26 -20.37 8.34
N TYR A 306 -8.21 -20.53 9.15
CA TYR A 306 -7.61 -21.81 9.50
C TYR A 306 -8.02 -22.32 10.89
N GLN A 307 -8.60 -21.44 11.71
CA GLN A 307 -9.11 -21.87 13.01
C GLN A 307 -10.40 -22.67 12.80
N ASP A 308 -10.57 -23.72 13.59
CA ASP A 308 -11.82 -24.48 13.65
C ASP A 308 -12.98 -23.53 13.96
N MET A 309 -13.94 -23.40 13.04
CA MET A 309 -15.11 -22.53 13.18
C MET A 309 -16.31 -23.23 13.81
N THR A 310 -16.21 -24.55 14.09
CA THR A 310 -17.35 -25.40 14.45
C THR A 310 -17.54 -25.58 15.95
N ARG A 311 -16.54 -25.25 16.78
CA ARG A 311 -16.65 -25.40 18.24
C ARG A 311 -17.43 -24.25 18.87
N TYR A 312 -18.37 -24.58 19.74
CA TYR A 312 -19.18 -23.61 20.51
C TYR A 312 -18.32 -22.69 21.41
N GLU A 313 -17.22 -23.23 21.95
CA GLU A 313 -16.23 -22.47 22.75
C GLU A 313 -15.55 -21.33 21.96
N ASN A 314 -15.60 -21.36 20.62
CA ASN A 314 -15.06 -20.28 19.79
C ASN A 314 -15.94 -19.02 19.76
N ILE A 315 -17.19 -19.09 20.25
CA ILE A 315 -18.06 -17.91 20.38
C ILE A 315 -17.68 -17.13 21.65
N THR A 316 -17.31 -17.82 22.73
CA THR A 316 -16.94 -17.22 24.02
C THR A 316 -15.45 -16.89 24.16
N ASN A 317 -14.55 -17.64 23.49
CA ASN A 317 -13.09 -17.48 23.63
C ASN A 317 -12.39 -16.77 22.46
N ARG A 318 -13.13 -16.27 21.46
CA ARG A 318 -12.51 -15.43 20.42
C ARG A 318 -12.33 -14.00 20.90
N TYR A 319 -11.23 -13.39 20.47
CA TYR A 319 -11.13 -11.94 20.30
C TYR A 319 -12.10 -11.51 19.20
N VAL A 320 -13.40 -11.51 19.50
CA VAL A 320 -14.38 -10.86 18.63
C VAL A 320 -14.01 -9.39 18.65
N THR A 321 -13.70 -8.85 17.48
CA THR A 321 -13.52 -7.41 17.34
C THR A 321 -14.91 -6.79 17.39
N THR A 322 -15.37 -6.53 18.61
CA THR A 322 -16.67 -5.91 18.89
C THR A 322 -16.46 -4.41 18.89
N ILE A 323 -17.24 -3.67 18.11
CA ILE A 323 -17.44 -2.24 18.39
C ILE A 323 -18.63 -2.19 19.33
N SER A 324 -18.38 -2.33 20.63
CA SER A 324 -19.39 -1.99 21.61
C SER A 324 -19.44 -0.48 21.73
N SER A 325 -20.42 0.17 21.11
CA SER A 325 -20.56 1.63 20.94
C SER A 325 -19.47 2.34 20.12
N VAL A 326 -19.90 3.11 19.10
CA VAL A 326 -19.07 4.19 18.53
C VAL A 326 -19.04 5.34 19.56
N ARG A 327 -18.26 5.17 20.64
CA ARG A 327 -17.95 6.26 21.57
C ARG A 327 -16.83 7.11 21.00
N ILE A 328 -17.18 8.18 20.29
CA ILE A 328 -16.24 9.27 20.00
C ILE A 328 -16.02 10.03 21.32
N ILE A 329 -14.96 9.65 22.05
CA ILE A 329 -14.54 10.34 23.27
C ILE A 329 -14.17 11.78 22.89
N ARG A 330 -14.97 12.73 23.37
CA ARG A 330 -14.56 14.13 23.45
C ARG A 330 -13.44 14.19 24.49
N MET A 331 -12.20 14.48 24.08
CA MET A 331 -11.14 14.82 25.02
C MET A 331 -11.58 16.07 25.78
N ASN A 332 -12.17 15.89 26.95
CA ASN A 332 -12.07 16.79 28.09
C ASN A 332 -12.59 16.08 29.33
N LYS A 333 -11.64 15.79 30.23
CA LYS A 333 -11.77 15.24 31.60
C LYS A 333 -12.16 13.76 31.72
N ILE A 334 -11.13 13.00 32.09
CA ILE A 334 -11.17 11.68 32.73
C ILE A 334 -12.20 11.69 33.89
N LYS A 335 -13.17 10.79 33.82
CA LYS A 335 -13.64 10.01 34.98
C LYS A 335 -14.22 8.68 34.50
N THR A 336 -13.59 7.63 34.98
CA THR A 336 -13.81 6.20 34.77
C THR A 336 -15.23 5.74 35.13
N SER A 337 -15.76 4.80 34.35
CA SER A 337 -16.53 3.66 34.87
C SER A 337 -16.28 2.47 33.93
N LEU A 338 -15.50 1.53 34.45
CA LEU A 338 -15.20 0.23 33.87
C LEU A 338 -16.39 -0.68 34.13
N ILE A 339 -16.94 -1.32 33.10
CA ILE A 339 -17.68 -2.57 33.29
C ILE A 339 -16.79 -3.68 32.71
N TYR A 340 -16.08 -4.33 33.62
CA TYR A 340 -15.50 -5.65 33.41
C TYR A 340 -16.65 -6.66 33.40
N ASN A 341 -16.82 -7.39 32.31
CA ASN A 341 -17.31 -8.76 32.37
C ASN A 341 -16.56 -9.59 31.32
N SER A 342 -16.10 -10.75 31.76
CA SER A 342 -15.18 -11.70 31.16
C SER A 342 -15.56 -12.21 29.76
N THR A 343 -15.27 -11.43 28.71
CA THR A 343 -14.91 -11.92 27.36
C THR A 343 -13.96 -10.90 26.74
N ASN A 344 -12.80 -11.35 26.26
CA ASN A 344 -11.75 -10.49 25.68
C ASN A 344 -12.19 -9.93 24.31
N SER A 345 -13.00 -8.87 24.33
CA SER A 345 -13.39 -8.12 23.13
C SER A 345 -12.30 -7.10 22.74
N LEU A 346 -11.80 -7.17 21.49
CA LEU A 346 -10.88 -6.17 20.96
C LEU A 346 -11.70 -4.98 20.45
N HIS A 347 -11.68 -3.88 21.18
CA HIS A 347 -12.54 -2.72 20.92
C HIS A 347 -11.97 -1.82 19.81
N CYS A 348 -12.57 -1.81 18.62
CA CYS A 348 -12.17 -0.90 17.54
C CYS A 348 -12.71 0.52 17.77
N ARG A 349 -11.91 1.41 18.38
CA ARG A 349 -12.22 2.85 18.45
C ARG A 349 -11.97 3.54 17.10
N LEU A 350 -13.02 3.83 16.35
CA LEU A 350 -12.97 4.77 15.22
C LEU A 350 -12.87 6.21 15.75
N LEU A 351 -11.66 6.77 15.79
CA LEU A 351 -11.44 8.18 16.11
C LEU A 351 -11.69 9.05 14.87
N LEU A 352 -12.75 9.86 14.88
CA LEU A 352 -12.95 10.96 13.93
C LEU A 352 -13.19 12.27 14.69
N SER A 353 -12.41 13.30 14.35
CA SER A 353 -12.52 14.63 14.91
C SER A 353 -13.66 15.44 14.28
N ASN A 354 -14.36 16.22 15.11
CA ASN A 354 -15.33 17.29 14.83
C ASN A 354 -16.83 16.92 14.66
N GLN A 355 -17.60 17.21 15.71
CA GLN A 355 -19.05 17.01 15.88
C GLN A 355 -19.95 17.99 15.08
N LYS A 356 -19.50 18.57 13.95
CA LYS A 356 -20.26 19.65 13.26
C LYS A 356 -20.81 19.31 11.87
N THR A 357 -20.61 18.10 11.35
CA THR A 357 -21.06 17.77 9.98
C THR A 357 -22.07 16.62 9.97
N SER A 358 -23.24 16.90 9.45
CA SER A 358 -24.47 16.10 9.42
C SER A 358 -24.50 14.92 8.45
N TYR A 359 -23.35 14.39 8.04
CA TYR A 359 -23.24 13.54 6.84
C TYR A 359 -22.58 12.16 7.04
N GLN A 360 -22.43 11.67 8.28
CA GLN A 360 -21.50 10.58 8.57
C GLN A 360 -22.13 9.32 9.23
N GLY A 361 -23.41 9.30 9.60
CA GLY A 361 -24.00 8.22 10.39
C GLY A 361 -23.89 6.81 9.78
N SER A 362 -24.48 6.57 8.60
CA SER A 362 -24.46 5.24 7.96
C SER A 362 -23.08 4.81 7.47
N GLN A 363 -22.27 5.75 6.96
CA GLN A 363 -20.93 5.48 6.44
C GLN A 363 -19.97 4.95 7.51
N LEU A 364 -20.22 5.22 8.80
CA LEU A 364 -19.42 4.69 9.89
C LEU A 364 -19.62 3.18 10.07
N TYR A 365 -20.86 2.71 9.92
CA TYR A 365 -21.20 1.29 10.00
C TYR A 365 -20.66 0.52 8.79
N ASP A 366 -20.84 1.06 7.58
CA ASP A 366 -20.24 0.48 6.36
C ASP A 366 -18.71 0.38 6.49
N ARG A 367 -18.09 1.43 7.03
CA ARG A 367 -16.64 1.45 7.28
C ARG A 367 -16.25 0.39 8.30
N ALA A 368 -16.97 0.25 9.41
CA ALA A 368 -16.70 -0.79 10.42
C ALA A 368 -16.77 -2.21 9.83
N LEU A 369 -17.82 -2.51 9.06
CA LEU A 369 -17.96 -3.79 8.36
C LEU A 369 -16.82 -4.01 7.36
N SER A 370 -16.39 -2.95 6.66
CA SER A 370 -15.25 -3.01 5.73
C SER A 370 -13.88 -3.29 6.39
N PHE A 371 -13.79 -3.16 7.72
CA PHE A 371 -12.63 -3.54 8.53
C PHE A 371 -12.78 -4.93 9.17
N GLY A 372 -13.85 -5.68 8.85
CA GLY A 372 -14.09 -7.02 9.39
C GLY A 372 -14.74 -7.01 10.77
N CYS A 373 -15.35 -5.90 11.19
CA CYS A 373 -16.11 -5.86 12.43
C CYS A 373 -17.30 -6.82 12.37
N LYS A 374 -17.50 -7.59 13.45
CA LYS A 374 -18.52 -8.64 13.53
C LYS A 374 -19.69 -8.32 14.46
N ALA A 375 -19.64 -7.18 15.13
CA ALA A 375 -20.69 -6.74 16.04
C ALA A 375 -20.84 -5.22 16.00
N ILE A 376 -22.07 -4.77 15.84
CA ILE A 376 -22.46 -3.37 15.73
C ILE A 376 -23.53 -3.09 16.78
N ASP A 377 -23.33 -2.04 17.56
CA ASP A 377 -24.33 -1.54 18.50
C ASP A 377 -25.14 -0.38 17.90
N PHE A 378 -26.44 -0.39 18.18
CA PHE A 378 -27.36 0.70 17.85
C PHE A 378 -28.00 1.25 19.12
N ASP A 379 -27.75 2.54 19.37
CA ASP A 379 -28.45 3.29 20.41
C ASP A 379 -29.81 3.75 19.85
N CYS A 380 -30.83 2.91 20.03
CA CYS A 380 -32.18 3.14 19.51
C CYS A 380 -33.04 3.96 20.49
N TYR A 381 -33.81 4.88 19.93
CA TYR A 381 -34.78 5.72 20.63
C TYR A 381 -36.09 5.79 19.84
N ASP A 382 -37.19 6.09 20.55
CA ASP A 382 -38.46 6.36 19.92
C ASP A 382 -38.39 7.70 19.16
N GLY A 383 -38.61 7.67 17.85
CA GLY A 383 -38.82 8.86 17.03
C GLY A 383 -40.31 9.22 16.98
N LEU A 384 -40.63 10.34 16.29
CA LEU A 384 -42.01 10.81 16.18
C LEU A 384 -42.91 9.81 15.43
N ASP A 385 -42.40 9.23 14.32
CA ASP A 385 -43.14 8.29 13.48
C ASP A 385 -42.44 6.92 13.33
N GLU A 386 -41.11 6.86 13.48
CA GLU A 386 -40.30 5.67 13.29
C GLU A 386 -39.15 5.60 14.31
N PRO A 387 -38.61 4.41 14.64
CA PRO A 387 -37.46 4.29 15.53
C PRO A 387 -36.24 4.99 14.93
N ILE A 388 -35.52 5.71 15.78
CA ILE A 388 -34.33 6.47 15.39
C ILE A 388 -33.10 5.99 16.13
N ILE A 389 -31.94 6.14 15.49
CA ILE A 389 -30.63 5.96 16.10
C ILE A 389 -30.08 7.35 16.45
N LYS A 390 -29.64 7.51 17.69
CA LYS A 390 -29.02 8.76 18.18
C LYS A 390 -27.92 8.44 19.18
N HIS A 391 -26.88 9.27 19.25
CA HIS A 391 -25.89 9.16 20.32
C HIS A 391 -26.43 9.80 21.61
N ALA A 392 -26.51 9.00 22.68
CA ALA A 392 -26.89 9.47 24.01
C ALA A 392 -26.08 10.72 24.42
N ASP A 393 -26.75 11.73 24.99
CA ASP A 393 -26.18 12.95 25.56
C ASP A 393 -25.39 13.89 24.63
N THR A 394 -25.69 13.88 23.32
CA THR A 394 -25.13 14.86 22.39
C THR A 394 -26.20 15.55 21.54
N LEU A 395 -25.95 16.82 21.16
CA LEU A 395 -26.74 17.62 20.19
C LEU A 395 -26.64 17.07 18.75
N GLY A 396 -26.34 15.77 18.59
CA GLY A 396 -26.13 15.13 17.29
C GLY A 396 -27.42 14.88 16.52
N ASN A 397 -27.27 14.71 15.20
CA ASN A 397 -28.37 14.33 14.32
C ASN A 397 -28.91 12.93 14.66
N SER A 398 -30.22 12.75 14.52
CA SER A 398 -30.89 11.46 14.55
C SER A 398 -30.97 10.85 13.14
N TYR A 399 -30.94 9.53 13.05
CA TYR A 399 -31.06 8.80 11.79
C TYR A 399 -32.18 7.78 11.88
N SER A 400 -32.95 7.58 10.81
CA SER A 400 -33.92 6.48 10.73
C SER A 400 -33.20 5.14 10.93
N PHE A 401 -33.70 4.33 11.86
CA PHE A 401 -33.18 2.99 12.10
C PHE A 401 -33.29 2.13 10.83
N GLU A 402 -34.43 2.19 10.14
CA GLU A 402 -34.66 1.45 8.90
C GLU A 402 -33.68 1.86 7.80
N ALA A 403 -33.44 3.16 7.62
CA ALA A 403 -32.52 3.64 6.61
C ALA A 403 -31.07 3.19 6.87
N VAL A 404 -30.65 3.12 8.14
CA VAL A 404 -29.32 2.61 8.51
C VAL A 404 -29.22 1.12 8.20
N LEU A 405 -30.21 0.31 8.57
CA LEU A 405 -30.23 -1.12 8.26
C LEU A 405 -30.16 -1.38 6.75
N ARG A 406 -30.99 -0.68 5.95
CA ARG A 406 -30.99 -0.82 4.49
C ARG A 406 -29.63 -0.51 3.86
N ASN A 407 -28.88 0.46 4.42
CA ASN A 407 -27.57 0.82 3.91
C ASN A 407 -26.48 -0.20 4.24
N ILE A 408 -26.48 -0.77 5.45
CA ILE A 408 -25.43 -1.70 5.88
C ILE A 408 -25.66 -3.14 5.38
N THR A 409 -26.92 -3.52 5.12
CA THR A 409 -27.31 -4.90 4.74
C THR A 409 -26.48 -5.47 3.58
N PRO A 410 -26.22 -4.72 2.49
CA PRO A 410 -25.39 -5.20 1.39
C PRO A 410 -23.93 -5.50 1.76
N ASP A 411 -23.39 -4.87 2.81
CA ASP A 411 -21.98 -4.98 3.18
C ASP A 411 -21.73 -5.93 4.38
N LEU A 412 -22.77 -6.45 5.05
CA LEU A 412 -22.69 -7.28 6.26
C LEU A 412 -21.72 -8.46 6.15
N PHE A 413 -21.75 -9.18 5.02
CA PHE A 413 -20.98 -10.42 4.81
C PHE A 413 -19.91 -10.28 3.74
N LYS A 414 -19.66 -9.06 3.25
CA LYS A 414 -18.80 -8.81 2.10
C LYS A 414 -17.32 -9.08 2.36
N ILE A 415 -16.86 -8.79 3.58
CA ILE A 415 -15.46 -8.98 3.98
C ILE A 415 -15.28 -10.30 4.74
N SER A 416 -16.29 -10.75 5.45
CA SER A 416 -16.21 -11.99 6.22
C SER A 416 -17.61 -12.60 6.33
N PRO A 417 -17.76 -13.89 5.99
CA PRO A 417 -19.05 -14.58 5.94
C PRO A 417 -19.70 -14.75 7.32
#